data_AF-A0A9Q3JWF9-F1
#
_entry.id   AF-A0A9Q3JWF9-F1
#
_cell.length_a   1.000
_cell.length_b   1.000
_cell.length_c   1.000
_cell.angle_alpha   90.00
_cell.angle_beta   90.00
_cell.angle_gamma   90.00
#
_symmetry.space_group_name_H-M   'P 1'
#
loop_
_entity.id
_entity.type
_entity.pdbx_description
1 polymer ?
#
loop_
_entity_poly.entity_id
_entity_poly.type
_entity_poly.pdbx_seq_one_letter_code
_entity_poly.pdbx_strand_id
1 'polypeptide(L)'
;MAHAAFRKFNEQETSQISKISESLLLPSQIQAQLCIHRESDRPLILQDIYNQVKKIKRDKRQGRRPIDALIDTLKEEDFVWSPSRGYEGHITSFFSITRFP
;
A
#
# COMPACT_ATOMS: atom_id res chain seq x y z
N MET A 1 27.45 0.27 9.03
CA MET A 1 26.43 0.03 7.97
C MET A 1 25.64 -1.22 8.32
N ALA A 2 24.36 -1.10 8.71
CA ALA A 2 23.52 -2.26 9.03
C ALA A 2 23.01 -2.94 7.75
N HIS A 3 23.26 -4.24 7.60
CA HIS A 3 22.88 -5.08 6.47
C HIS A 3 21.34 -5.23 6.38
N ALA A 4 20.76 -5.25 5.17
CA ALA A 4 19.31 -5.25 4.95
C ALA A 4 18.56 -6.41 5.65
N ALA A 5 19.22 -7.55 5.85
CA ALA A 5 18.67 -8.68 6.61
C ALA A 5 18.41 -8.37 8.10
N PHE A 6 19.11 -7.38 8.68
CA PHE A 6 18.95 -6.93 10.06
C PHE A 6 17.92 -5.80 10.22
N ARG A 7 17.35 -5.29 9.12
CA ARG A 7 16.29 -4.26 9.12
C ARG A 7 14.90 -4.84 8.89
N LYS A 8 14.70 -6.12 9.19
CA LYS A 8 13.40 -6.75 9.07
C LYS A 8 12.50 -6.30 10.20
N PHE A 9 11.27 -5.94 9.84
CA PHE A 9 10.19 -5.76 10.80
C PHE A 9 9.84 -7.10 11.43
N ASN A 10 9.62 -7.12 12.74
CA ASN A 10 9.03 -8.28 13.40
C ASN A 10 7.52 -8.37 13.07
N GLU A 11 6.86 -9.43 13.50
CA GLU A 11 5.44 -9.67 13.20
C GLU A 11 4.53 -8.60 13.82
N GLN A 12 4.83 -8.16 15.04
CA GLN A 12 4.07 -7.12 15.73
C GLN A 12 4.17 -5.77 15.00
N GLU A 13 5.37 -5.36 14.61
CA GLU A 13 5.64 -4.17 13.81
C GLU A 13 4.96 -4.26 12.44
N THR A 14 5.00 -5.43 11.81
CA THR A 14 4.32 -5.67 10.51
C THR A 14 2.81 -5.53 10.66
N SER A 15 2.23 -6.08 11.72
CA SER A 15 0.80 -5.97 12.02
C SER A 15 0.39 -4.52 12.31
N GLN A 16 1.20 -3.78 13.08
CA GLN A 16 0.98 -2.35 13.32
C GLN A 16 1.07 -1.54 12.01
N ILE A 17 2.11 -1.75 11.19
CA ILE A 17 2.23 -1.09 9.88
C ILE A 17 1.01 -1.40 9.02
N SER A 18 0.53 -2.66 9.01
CA SER A 18 -0.66 -3.04 8.24
C SER A 18 -1.88 -2.23 8.67
N LYS A 19 -2.19 -2.20 9.98
CA LYS A 19 -3.34 -1.45 10.52
C LYS A 19 -3.24 0.04 10.21
N ILE A 20 -2.09 0.66 10.46
CA ILE A 20 -1.89 2.10 10.26
C ILE A 20 -1.92 2.45 8.77
N SER A 21 -1.44 1.56 7.89
CA SER A 21 -1.43 1.79 6.44
C SER A 21 -2.82 1.80 5.80
N GLU A 22 -3.85 1.30 6.50
CA GLU A 22 -5.25 1.38 6.08
C GLU A 22 -5.83 2.78 6.31
N SER A 23 -5.26 3.55 7.24
CA SER A 23 -5.76 4.86 7.68
C SER A 23 -5.36 6.04 6.78
N LEU A 24 -5.01 5.80 5.52
CA LEU A 24 -4.51 6.81 4.55
C LEU A 24 -3.28 7.63 5.01
N LEU A 25 -2.57 7.18 6.05
CA LEU A 25 -1.41 7.89 6.59
C LEU A 25 -0.19 7.79 5.66
N LEU A 26 0.58 8.88 5.63
CA LEU A 26 1.84 8.93 4.90
C LEU A 26 2.90 8.04 5.58
N PRO A 27 3.83 7.45 4.81
CA PRO A 27 4.93 6.65 5.37
C PRO A 27 5.72 7.35 6.49
N SER A 28 5.87 8.67 6.44
CA SER A 28 6.54 9.47 7.49
C SER A 28 5.74 9.51 8.80
N GLN A 29 4.41 9.55 8.72
CA GLN A 29 3.52 9.49 9.89
C GLN A 29 3.53 8.09 10.51
N ILE A 30 3.55 7.06 9.66
CA ILE A 30 3.72 5.66 10.09
C ILE A 30 5.06 5.49 10.82
N GLN A 31 6.15 6.03 10.27
CA GLN A 31 7.47 6.01 10.89
C GLN A 31 7.45 6.71 12.26
N ALA A 32 6.86 7.90 12.35
CA ALA A 32 6.77 8.65 13.60
C ALA A 32 6.00 7.87 14.68
N GLN A 33 4.85 7.26 14.32
CA GLN A 33 4.08 6.44 15.25
C GLN A 33 4.85 5.20 15.71
N LEU A 34 5.58 4.54 14.80
CA LEU A 34 6.37 3.37 15.18
C LEU A 34 7.53 3.76 16.09
N CYS A 35 8.22 4.88 15.84
CA CYS A 35 9.30 5.35 16.72
C CYS A 35 8.83 5.62 18.15
N ILE A 36 7.56 6.03 18.36
CA ILE A 36 7.00 6.25 19.71
C ILE A 36 6.80 4.94 20.46
N HIS A 37 6.50 3.84 19.77
CA HIS A 37 6.14 2.56 20.38
C HIS A 37 7.26 1.50 20.29
N ARG A 38 8.42 1.84 19.76
CA ARG A 38 9.49 0.89 19.51
C ARG A 38 10.56 0.97 20.60
N GLU A 39 10.75 -0.14 21.31
CA GLU A 39 11.84 -0.33 22.28
C GLU A 39 13.18 -0.72 21.60
N SER A 40 13.25 -0.70 20.26
CA SER A 40 14.42 -1.19 19.53
C SER A 40 15.41 -0.06 19.23
N ASP A 41 16.67 -0.27 19.62
CA ASP A 41 17.84 0.56 19.26
C ASP A 41 18.13 0.65 17.75
N ARG A 42 17.34 -0.02 16.91
CA ARG A 42 17.55 0.01 15.46
C ARG A 42 16.92 1.26 14.85
N PRO A 43 17.69 2.10 14.14
CA PRO A 43 17.13 3.25 13.45
C PRO A 43 16.16 2.81 12.36
N LEU A 44 14.94 3.33 12.45
CA LEU A 44 13.88 3.17 11.46
C LEU A 44 14.13 4.13 10.31
N ILE A 45 14.32 3.61 9.11
CA ILE A 45 14.53 4.44 7.92
C ILE A 45 13.23 4.49 7.12
N LEU A 46 12.86 5.68 6.65
CA LEU A 46 11.63 5.92 5.91
C LEU A 46 11.46 4.99 4.70
N GLN A 47 12.56 4.67 4.02
CA GLN A 47 12.58 3.74 2.90
C GLN A 47 12.15 2.32 3.29
N ASP A 48 12.50 1.86 4.51
CA ASP A 48 12.11 0.53 4.98
C ASP A 48 10.59 0.48 5.23
N ILE A 49 10.01 1.55 5.80
CA ILE A 49 8.55 1.70 5.93
C ILE A 49 7.87 1.71 4.57
N TYR A 50 8.39 2.47 3.62
CA TYR A 50 7.84 2.52 2.27
C TYR A 50 7.82 1.13 1.61
N ASN A 51 8.93 0.40 1.70
CA ASN A 51 9.05 -0.95 1.17
C ASN A 51 8.08 -1.92 1.85
N GLN A 52 7.92 -1.83 3.18
CA GLN A 52 7.02 -2.70 3.93
C GLN A 52 5.55 -2.41 3.60
N VAL A 53 5.14 -1.15 3.51
CA VAL A 53 3.79 -0.77 3.06
C VAL A 53 3.52 -1.27 1.64
N LYS A 54 4.49 -1.13 0.74
CA LYS A 54 4.38 -1.65 -0.64
C LYS A 54 4.23 -3.17 -0.66
N LYS A 55 4.98 -3.89 0.19
CA LYS A 55 4.88 -5.34 0.35
C LYS A 55 3.49 -5.74 0.87
N ILE A 56 3.02 -5.15 1.97
CA ILE A 56 1.69 -5.43 2.55
C ILE A 56 0.59 -5.21 1.51
N LYS A 57 0.64 -4.10 0.75
CA LYS A 57 -0.33 -3.84 -0.32
C LYS A 57 -0.26 -4.86 -1.46
N ARG A 58 0.94 -5.35 -1.80
CA ARG A 58 1.11 -6.41 -2.82
C ARG A 58 0.53 -7.74 -2.32
N ASP A 59 0.82 -8.11 -1.08
CA ASP A 59 0.39 -9.36 -0.47
C ASP A 59 -1.13 -9.38 -0.30
N LYS A 60 -1.75 -8.27 0.14
CA LYS A 60 -3.21 -8.09 0.19
C LYS A 60 -3.88 -8.23 -1.18
N ARG A 61 -3.23 -7.74 -2.24
CA ARG A 61 -3.71 -7.92 -3.62
C ARG A 61 -3.44 -9.32 -4.17
N GLN A 62 -2.85 -10.24 -3.40
CA GLN A 62 -2.44 -11.57 -3.87
C GLN A 62 -1.58 -11.50 -5.14
N GLY A 63 -0.78 -10.42 -5.28
CA GLY A 63 0.03 -10.18 -6.49
C GLY A 63 -0.69 -9.50 -7.65
N ARG A 64 -2.00 -9.22 -7.58
CA ARG A 64 -2.73 -8.44 -8.59
C ARG A 64 -2.20 -7.00 -8.69
N ARG A 65 -2.32 -6.40 -9.88
CA ARG A 65 -1.88 -5.00 -10.07
C ARG A 65 -2.83 -4.08 -9.30
N PRO A 66 -2.34 -2.92 -8.81
CA PRO A 66 -3.17 -1.95 -8.11
C PRO A 66 -4.44 -1.55 -8.88
N ILE A 67 -4.31 -1.40 -10.20
CA ILE A 67 -5.42 -1.01 -11.07
C ILE A 67 -6.48 -2.11 -11.17
N ASP A 68 -6.08 -3.39 -11.21
CA ASP A 68 -7.02 -4.51 -11.27
C ASP A 68 -7.84 -4.60 -9.97
N ALA A 69 -7.16 -4.48 -8.82
CA ALA A 69 -7.83 -4.48 -7.51
C ALA A 69 -8.80 -3.30 -7.36
N LEU A 70 -8.45 -2.12 -7.90
CA LEU A 70 -9.32 -0.96 -7.89
C LEU A 70 -10.56 -1.16 -8.77
N ILE A 71 -10.41 -1.80 -9.94
CA ILE A 71 -11.54 -2.12 -10.80
C ILE A 71 -12.51 -3.10 -10.15
N ASP A 72 -12.01 -4.09 -9.41
CA ASP A 72 -12.87 -5.02 -8.66
C ASP A 72 -13.74 -4.25 -7.65
N THR A 73 -13.16 -3.31 -6.88
CA THR A 73 -13.91 -2.45 -5.96
C THR A 73 -14.91 -1.53 -6.68
N LEU A 74 -14.53 -0.90 -7.80
CA LEU A 74 -15.43 -0.02 -8.54
C LEU A 74 -16.63 -0.77 -9.15
N LYS A 75 -16.45 -2.05 -9.50
CA LYS A 75 -17.55 -2.92 -9.94
C LYS A 75 -18.48 -3.28 -8.78
N GLU A 76 -17.92 -3.57 -7.61
CA GLU A 76 -18.71 -3.88 -6.40
C GLU A 76 -19.55 -2.68 -5.92
N GLU A 77 -19.05 -1.46 -6.12
CA GLU A 77 -19.71 -0.21 -5.71
C GLU A 77 -20.56 0.44 -6.83
N ASP A 78 -20.85 -0.28 -7.92
CA ASP A 78 -21.65 0.21 -9.07
C ASP A 78 -21.17 1.55 -9.69
N PHE A 79 -19.88 1.86 -9.56
CA PHE A 79 -19.32 3.05 -10.18
C PHE A 79 -19.26 2.91 -11.70
N VAL A 80 -19.56 4.00 -12.41
CA VAL A 80 -19.41 4.06 -13.87
C VAL A 80 -18.00 4.55 -14.21
N TRP A 81 -17.23 3.70 -14.90
CA TRP A 81 -15.87 3.99 -15.33
C TRP A 81 -15.61 3.50 -16.76
N SER A 82 -14.65 4.14 -17.44
CA SER A 82 -14.19 3.75 -18.77
C SER A 82 -12.70 3.41 -18.73
N PRO A 83 -12.30 2.14 -18.91
CA PRO A 83 -10.89 1.74 -18.90
C PRO A 83 -10.22 1.95 -20.25
N SER A 84 -8.97 2.39 -20.21
CA SER A 84 -8.02 2.25 -21.30
C SER A 84 -7.18 1.00 -21.09
N ARG A 85 -7.04 0.20 -22.14
CA ARG A 85 -6.21 -1.01 -22.14
C ARG A 85 -4.97 -0.81 -22.99
N GLY A 86 -3.84 -1.31 -22.51
CA GLY A 86 -2.60 -1.40 -23.28
C GLY A 86 -2.67 -2.53 -24.32
N TYR A 87 -1.61 -2.63 -25.13
CA TYR A 87 -1.49 -3.62 -26.22
C TYR A 87 -1.68 -5.08 -25.75
N GLU A 88 -1.24 -5.40 -24.53
CA GLU A 88 -1.38 -6.74 -23.95
C GLU A 88 -2.72 -6.96 -23.22
N GLY A 89 -3.72 -6.08 -23.43
CA GLY A 89 -5.07 -6.19 -22.86
C GLY A 89 -5.20 -5.80 -21.38
N HIS A 90 -4.09 -5.49 -20.70
CA HIS A 90 -4.09 -5.02 -19.33
C HIS A 90 -4.56 -3.56 -19.22
N ILE A 91 -5.24 -3.21 -18.13
CA ILE A 91 -5.73 -1.84 -17.91
C ILE A 91 -4.52 -0.95 -17.55
N THR A 92 -4.41 0.20 -18.22
CA THR A 92 -3.33 1.17 -18.02
C THR A 92 -3.82 2.47 -17.39
N SER A 93 -5.07 2.85 -17.64
CA SER A 93 -5.74 3.98 -17.01
C SER A 93 -7.25 3.78 -17.02
N PHE A 94 -7.97 4.59 -16.24
CA PHE A 94 -9.43 4.68 -16.30
C PHE A 94 -9.87 6.12 -16.03
N PHE A 95 -11.05 6.46 -16.51
CA PHE A 95 -11.73 7.73 -16.20
C PHE A 95 -13.04 7.43 -15.48
N SER A 96 -13.31 8.13 -14.37
CA SER A 96 -14.60 8.06 -13.70
C SER A 96 -15.61 8.90 -14.48
N ILE A 97 -16.75 8.30 -14.84
CA ILE A 97 -17.88 9.05 -15.40
C ILE A 97 -18.74 9.46 -14.21
N THR A 98 -18.35 10.54 -13.54
CA THR A 98 -19.24 11.16 -12.56
C THR A 98 -20.42 11.74 -13.33
N ARG A 99 -21.60 11.10 -13.24
CA ARG A 99 -22.86 11.81 -13.54
C ARG A 99 -23.04 12.83 -12.42
N PHE A 100 -22.57 14.05 -12.65
CA PHE A 100 -23.04 15.18 -11.86
C PHE A 100 -24.53 15.42 -12.21
N PRO A 101 -25.41 15.55 -11.21
CA PRO A 101 -26.78 16.01 -11.44
C PRO A 101 -26.82 17.44 -11.98
#